data_AF-A0A530R358-F1
#
_entry.id   AF-A0A530R358-F1
#
_cell.length_a   1.000
_cell.length_b   1.000
_cell.length_c   1.000
_cell.angle_alpha   90.00
_cell.angle_beta   90.00
_cell.angle_gamma   90.00
#
_symmetry.space_group_name_H-M   'P 1'
#
loop_
_entity.id
_entity.type
_entity.pdbx_description
1 polymer ?
#
loop_
_entity_poly.entity_id
_entity_poly.type
_entity_poly.pdbx_seq_one_letter_code
_entity_poly.pdbx_strand_id
1 'polypeptide(L)'
;MTGGPVRPVSPALFWAADGRHVVVFRDSAGDENYQAFSIDVDTGAEVALTPDGGTRTLFNRTSRRIPSDILFSVNHRNRQSFDLVRANVTTGRRMTVFENPGFSRLHADAGLAVRFGERVRQDGSIEVLKRQGNGEWVPFLEIPAEDSLATHIDGLSADGEVVFLLDSRGRDRTALVAIDARTVVSTVLATDSEADIAEVVYDPDTGWPLAAAALAARRRWHPIDETFAADLARQLEDAAGLDLVIVGVSAGRRRMVIRLEASDAPAQLRVFDRGRRRTLQL
;
A
#
# COMPACT_ATOMS: atom_id res chain seq x y z
N MET A 1 6.14 4.72 -38.72
CA MET A 1 4.98 5.59 -38.45
C MET A 1 5.27 6.35 -37.17
N THR A 2 5.67 7.61 -37.31
CA THR A 2 5.95 8.54 -36.22
C THR A 2 4.73 9.44 -35.99
N GLY A 3 4.26 9.59 -34.75
CA GLY A 3 3.45 10.72 -34.31
C GLY A 3 1.96 10.47 -34.03
N GLY A 4 1.62 10.38 -32.74
CA GLY A 4 0.28 10.50 -32.16
C GLY A 4 0.41 10.54 -30.62
N PRO A 5 -0.33 11.38 -29.88
CA PRO A 5 0.09 11.86 -28.56
C PRO A 5 -0.01 10.78 -27.49
N VAL A 6 1.11 10.45 -26.86
CA VAL A 6 1.16 9.68 -25.61
C VAL A 6 0.84 10.63 -24.45
N ARG A 7 -0.19 10.32 -23.64
CA ARG A 7 -0.47 10.76 -22.25
C ARG A 7 -1.88 10.27 -21.86
N PRO A 8 -2.12 9.76 -20.65
CA PRO A 8 -1.68 10.35 -19.38
C PRO A 8 -0.82 9.41 -18.52
N VAL A 9 -0.01 10.01 -17.65
CA VAL A 9 0.56 9.28 -16.50
C VAL A 9 -0.62 8.97 -15.58
N SER A 10 -0.74 7.72 -15.13
CA SER A 10 -1.66 7.36 -14.06
C SER A 10 -1.47 8.32 -12.88
N PRO A 11 -2.52 8.71 -12.15
CA PRO A 11 -2.35 9.49 -10.92
C PRO A 11 -1.47 8.77 -9.87
N ALA A 12 -1.24 7.47 -10.03
CA ALA A 12 -0.32 6.70 -9.20
C ALA A 12 1.15 6.94 -9.59
N LEU A 13 1.88 7.64 -8.72
CA LEU A 13 3.33 7.67 -8.67
C LEU A 13 3.79 7.27 -7.27
N PHE A 14 4.93 6.59 -7.17
CA PHE A 14 5.52 6.29 -5.86
C PHE A 14 7.04 6.23 -5.94
N TRP A 15 7.70 6.41 -4.80
CA TRP A 15 9.15 6.29 -4.69
C TRP A 15 9.57 4.83 -4.54
N ALA A 16 10.59 4.43 -5.31
CA ALA A 16 11.31 3.21 -5.02
C ALA A 16 12.00 3.31 -3.65
N ALA A 17 12.25 2.16 -3.02
CA ALA A 17 12.80 2.10 -1.68
C ALA A 17 14.27 2.57 -1.60
N ASP A 18 14.96 2.68 -2.74
CA ASP A 18 16.31 3.24 -2.85
C ASP A 18 16.40 4.77 -2.72
N GLY A 19 15.25 5.47 -2.79
CA GLY A 19 15.20 6.92 -2.69
C GLY A 19 15.78 7.69 -3.89
N ARG A 20 16.08 7.01 -4.99
CA ARG A 20 16.64 7.59 -6.23
C ARG A 20 15.68 7.47 -7.41
N HIS A 21 14.81 6.47 -7.41
CA HIS A 21 13.91 6.24 -8.53
C HIS A 21 12.45 6.55 -8.16
N VAL A 22 11.73 7.17 -9.09
CA VAL A 22 10.28 7.32 -9.05
C VAL A 22 9.66 6.35 -10.03
N VAL A 23 8.62 5.65 -9.61
CA VAL A 23 7.84 4.76 -10.47
C VAL A 23 6.57 5.45 -10.91
N VAL A 24 6.32 5.38 -12.22
CA VAL A 24 5.12 5.90 -12.85
C VAL A 24 4.44 4.80 -13.64
N PHE A 25 3.12 4.90 -13.76
CA PHE A 25 2.32 4.01 -14.59
C PHE A 25 1.77 4.77 -15.79
N ARG A 26 1.77 4.14 -16.96
CA ARG A 26 1.25 4.74 -18.19
C ARG A 26 0.41 3.72 -18.93
N ASP A 27 -0.75 4.16 -19.40
CA ASP A 27 -1.56 3.39 -20.33
C ASP A 27 -1.29 3.82 -21.78
N SER A 28 -1.89 3.12 -22.72
CA SER A 28 -1.89 3.51 -24.12
C SER A 28 -3.31 3.85 -24.54
N ALA A 29 -3.57 5.13 -24.82
CA ALA A 29 -4.85 5.62 -25.32
C ALA A 29 -6.05 5.30 -24.41
N GLY A 30 -5.85 5.30 -23.08
CA GLY A 30 -6.94 5.12 -22.12
C GLY A 30 -7.47 3.70 -22.03
N ASP A 31 -6.69 2.70 -22.44
CA ASP A 31 -7.07 1.28 -22.37
C ASP A 31 -6.97 0.68 -20.95
N GLU A 32 -6.54 1.50 -19.98
CA GLU A 32 -6.32 1.16 -18.57
C GLU A 32 -5.34 -0.01 -18.33
N ASN A 33 -4.60 -0.43 -19.35
CA ASN A 33 -3.56 -1.45 -19.25
C ASN A 33 -2.23 -0.76 -18.95
N TYR A 34 -2.09 -0.40 -17.68
CA TYR A 34 -0.94 0.34 -17.21
C TYR A 34 0.35 -0.49 -17.25
N GLN A 35 1.39 0.06 -17.87
CA GLN A 35 2.77 -0.40 -17.78
C GLN A 35 3.55 0.46 -16.76
N ALA A 36 4.41 -0.19 -15.97
CA ALA A 36 5.24 0.49 -14.98
C ALA A 36 6.60 0.89 -15.57
N PHE A 37 7.03 2.11 -15.26
CA PHE A 37 8.33 2.67 -15.64
C PHE A 37 9.04 3.23 -14.42
N SER A 38 10.35 3.05 -14.35
CA SER A 38 11.21 3.70 -13.37
C SER A 38 11.92 4.89 -14.02
N ILE A 39 11.98 6.01 -13.30
CA ILE A 39 12.67 7.22 -13.70
C ILE A 39 13.72 7.52 -12.63
N ASP A 40 14.99 7.56 -13.04
CA ASP A 40 16.10 8.03 -12.23
C ASP A 40 16.01 9.56 -12.09
N VAL A 41 15.91 10.07 -10.86
CA VAL A 41 15.66 11.51 -10.63
C VAL A 41 16.86 12.41 -10.91
N ASP A 42 18.08 11.86 -10.91
CA ASP A 42 19.31 12.64 -11.14
C ASP A 42 19.56 12.82 -12.65
N THR A 43 19.29 11.76 -13.43
CA THR A 43 19.64 11.69 -14.86
C THR A 43 18.43 11.84 -15.77
N GLY A 44 17.22 11.63 -15.26
CA GLY A 44 15.99 11.52 -16.06
C GLY A 44 15.94 10.23 -16.90
N ALA A 45 16.89 9.31 -16.73
CA ALA A 45 16.90 8.05 -17.45
C ALA A 45 15.67 7.22 -17.07
N GLU A 46 15.03 6.64 -18.08
CA GLU A 46 13.80 5.87 -17.92
C GLU A 46 14.00 4.42 -18.36
N VAL A 47 13.48 3.49 -17.56
CA VAL A 47 13.46 2.06 -17.89
C VAL A 47 12.08 1.46 -17.64
N ALA A 48 11.62 0.59 -18.53
CA ALA A 48 10.39 -0.16 -18.34
C ALA A 48 10.59 -1.27 -17.29
N LEU A 49 9.66 -1.39 -16.33
CA LEU A 49 9.71 -2.40 -15.27
C LEU A 49 8.83 -3.61 -15.57
N THR A 50 7.76 -3.44 -16.34
CA THR A 50 6.85 -4.53 -16.72
C THR A 50 6.72 -4.67 -18.23
N PRO A 51 6.28 -5.85 -18.73
CA PRO A 51 6.05 -6.05 -20.17
C PRO A 51 5.05 -5.04 -20.75
N ASP A 52 5.21 -4.74 -22.03
CA ASP A 52 4.26 -3.99 -22.84
C ASP A 52 3.13 -4.90 -23.37
N GLY A 53 2.38 -4.45 -24.38
CA GLY A 53 1.47 -5.33 -25.14
C GLY A 53 0.09 -5.54 -24.52
N GLY A 54 -0.51 -4.51 -23.90
CA GLY A 54 -1.87 -4.60 -23.36
C GLY A 54 -1.97 -5.39 -22.04
N THR A 55 -0.83 -5.55 -21.37
CA THR A 55 -0.74 -6.12 -20.02
C THR A 55 -1.13 -5.06 -18.98
N ARG A 56 -1.94 -5.46 -18.01
CA ARG A 56 -2.23 -4.65 -16.83
C ARG A 56 -1.22 -4.95 -15.73
N THR A 57 -0.57 -3.91 -15.25
CA THR A 57 0.32 -3.94 -14.08
C THR A 57 -0.35 -3.28 -12.90
N LEU A 58 -0.28 -3.92 -11.74
CA LEU A 58 -0.64 -3.33 -10.46
C LEU A 58 0.60 -3.30 -9.56
N PHE A 59 0.76 -2.22 -8.79
CA PHE A 59 1.72 -2.19 -7.70
C PHE A 59 1.36 -3.29 -6.69
N ASN A 60 2.36 -4.03 -6.21
CA ASN A 60 2.18 -4.95 -5.08
C ASN A 60 2.93 -4.43 -3.85
N ARG A 61 4.27 -4.31 -3.93
CA ARG A 61 5.08 -3.90 -2.78
C ARG A 61 6.47 -3.39 -3.15
N THR A 62 6.95 -2.39 -2.42
CA THR A 62 8.39 -2.06 -2.34
C THR A 62 9.01 -2.69 -1.09
N SER A 63 10.32 -2.93 -1.12
CA SER A 63 11.04 -3.50 0.02
C SER A 63 12.23 -2.64 0.41
N ARG A 64 12.31 -2.24 1.69
CA ARG A 64 13.52 -1.62 2.26
C ARG A 64 14.67 -2.61 2.40
N ARG A 65 14.38 -3.91 2.53
CA ARG A 65 15.40 -4.99 2.57
C ARG A 65 16.00 -5.25 1.20
N ILE A 66 15.27 -4.92 0.14
CA ILE A 66 15.63 -5.12 -1.25
C ILE A 66 15.32 -3.85 -2.05
N PRO A 67 16.02 -2.72 -1.76
CA PRO A 67 15.61 -1.39 -2.23
C PRO A 67 15.71 -1.23 -3.75
N SER A 68 16.52 -2.06 -4.40
CA SER A 68 16.71 -2.06 -5.85
C SER A 68 15.54 -2.69 -6.62
N ASP A 69 14.62 -3.37 -5.95
CA ASP A 69 13.61 -4.19 -6.61
C ASP A 69 12.20 -3.88 -6.10
N ILE A 70 11.24 -4.02 -6.99
CA ILE A 70 9.81 -3.83 -6.73
C ILE A 70 9.06 -5.07 -7.17
N LEU A 71 8.05 -5.44 -6.39
CA LEU A 71 7.12 -6.49 -6.73
C LEU A 71 5.86 -5.88 -7.38
N PHE A 72 5.50 -6.42 -8.54
CA PHE A 72 4.31 -6.06 -9.28
C PHE A 72 3.42 -7.28 -9.46
N SER A 73 2.11 -7.06 -9.52
CA SER A 73 1.12 -8.03 -10.00
C SER A 73 0.88 -7.76 -11.48
N VAL A 74 1.07 -8.75 -12.36
CA VAL A 74 1.09 -8.59 -13.82
C VAL A 74 0.30 -9.70 -14.50
N ASN A 75 -0.68 -9.35 -15.36
CA ASN A 75 -1.53 -10.34 -16.06
C ASN A 75 -1.06 -10.64 -17.51
N HIS A 76 0.25 -10.77 -17.70
CA HIS A 76 0.86 -11.00 -19.02
C HIS A 76 0.62 -12.43 -19.54
N ARG A 77 0.71 -13.44 -18.67
CA ARG A 77 0.54 -14.86 -19.04
C ARG A 77 -0.89 -15.15 -19.50
N ASN A 78 -1.89 -14.63 -18.78
CA ASN A 78 -3.30 -14.64 -19.15
C ASN A 78 -4.02 -13.45 -18.50
N ARG A 79 -5.08 -12.93 -19.13
CA ARG A 79 -5.74 -11.70 -18.67
C ARG A 79 -6.46 -11.84 -17.31
N GLN A 80 -6.76 -13.07 -16.88
CA GLN A 80 -7.54 -13.36 -15.67
C GLN A 80 -6.69 -13.50 -14.41
N SER A 81 -5.39 -13.81 -14.56
CA SER A 81 -4.49 -14.12 -13.44
C SER A 81 -3.34 -13.13 -13.41
N PHE A 82 -3.10 -12.51 -12.25
CA PHE A 82 -1.96 -11.65 -12.05
C PHE A 82 -0.83 -12.42 -11.37
N ASP A 83 0.21 -12.74 -12.13
CA ASP A 83 1.44 -13.33 -11.62
C ASP A 83 2.27 -12.26 -10.91
N LEU A 84 3.12 -12.66 -9.97
CA LEU A 84 4.03 -11.73 -9.31
C LEU A 84 5.35 -11.66 -10.07
N VAL A 85 5.68 -10.45 -10.50
CA VAL A 85 6.91 -10.13 -11.23
C VAL A 85 7.75 -9.20 -10.37
N ARG A 86 9.00 -9.59 -10.14
CA ARG A 86 10.01 -8.77 -9.48
C ARG A 86 10.83 -8.06 -10.53
N ALA A 87 10.92 -6.74 -10.45
CA ALA A 87 11.65 -5.91 -11.40
C ALA A 87 12.68 -5.03 -10.67
N ASN A 88 13.89 -4.97 -11.22
CA ASN A 88 14.95 -4.11 -10.74
C ASN A 88 14.78 -2.69 -11.28
N VAL A 89 14.76 -1.70 -10.39
CA VAL A 89 14.39 -0.30 -10.71
C VAL A 89 15.40 0.39 -11.63
N THR A 90 16.67 0.04 -11.52
CA THR A 90 17.74 0.68 -12.31
C THR A 90 17.89 0.04 -13.69
N THR A 91 17.78 -1.28 -13.79
CA THR A 91 18.10 -2.01 -15.02
C THR A 91 16.88 -2.41 -15.84
N GLY A 92 15.68 -2.38 -15.26
CA GLY A 92 14.47 -2.94 -15.86
C GLY A 92 14.46 -4.47 -15.95
N ARG A 93 15.51 -5.16 -15.46
CA ARG A 93 15.55 -6.63 -15.43
C ARG A 93 14.41 -7.15 -14.57
N ARG A 94 13.61 -8.06 -15.15
CA ARG A 94 12.41 -8.61 -14.54
C ARG A 94 12.43 -10.14 -14.51
N MET A 95 11.81 -10.71 -13.49
CA MET A 95 11.60 -12.15 -13.37
C MET A 95 10.24 -12.42 -12.73
N THR A 96 9.51 -13.41 -13.26
CA THR A 96 8.34 -13.95 -12.58
C THR A 96 8.81 -14.72 -11.35
N VAL A 97 8.37 -14.32 -10.16
CA VAL A 97 8.74 -14.95 -8.89
C VAL A 97 7.63 -15.84 -8.33
N PHE A 98 6.41 -15.66 -8.81
CA PHE A 98 5.28 -16.51 -8.44
C PHE A 98 4.23 -16.52 -9.55
N GLU A 99 3.94 -17.69 -10.10
CA GLU A 99 2.79 -17.87 -10.99
C GLU A 99 1.53 -18.05 -10.16
N ASN A 100 0.55 -17.19 -10.40
CA ASN A 100 -0.69 -17.18 -9.63
C ASN A 100 -1.60 -18.33 -10.09
N PRO A 101 -1.95 -19.29 -9.21
CA PRO A 101 -2.82 -20.42 -9.56
C PRO A 101 -4.32 -20.07 -9.60
N GLY A 102 -4.71 -18.82 -9.35
CA GLY A 102 -6.11 -18.37 -9.39
C GLY A 102 -6.57 -17.56 -8.17
N PHE A 103 -5.64 -17.02 -7.37
CA PHE A 103 -5.96 -16.06 -6.32
C PHE A 103 -6.36 -14.71 -6.91
N SER A 104 -7.37 -14.08 -6.31
CA SER A 104 -7.80 -12.71 -6.67
C SER A 104 -6.80 -11.66 -6.16
N ARG A 105 -6.17 -11.91 -5.01
CA ARG A 105 -5.10 -11.07 -4.45
C ARG A 105 -3.99 -11.93 -3.85
N LEU A 106 -2.77 -11.41 -3.90
CA LEU A 106 -1.58 -12.03 -3.32
C LEU A 106 -0.83 -10.99 -2.49
N HIS A 107 -0.46 -11.37 -1.27
CA HIS A 107 0.19 -10.49 -0.30
C HIS A 107 1.59 -10.99 0.01
N ALA A 108 2.58 -10.14 -0.23
CA ALA A 108 3.98 -10.44 0.04
C ALA A 108 4.50 -9.66 1.26
N ASP A 109 5.44 -10.23 2.00
CA ASP A 109 6.11 -9.57 3.13
C ASP A 109 7.20 -8.58 2.69
N ALA A 110 7.90 -7.97 3.65
CA ALA A 110 9.01 -7.06 3.34
C ALA A 110 10.24 -7.78 2.71
N GLY A 111 10.28 -9.11 2.69
CA GLY A 111 11.25 -9.91 1.93
C GLY A 111 10.80 -10.21 0.50
N LEU A 112 9.64 -9.69 0.07
CA LEU A 112 8.99 -9.98 -1.21
C LEU A 112 8.56 -11.45 -1.36
N ALA A 113 8.45 -12.19 -0.25
CA ALA A 113 7.95 -13.55 -0.25
C ALA A 113 6.43 -13.56 -0.10
N VAL A 114 5.73 -14.35 -0.92
CA VAL A 114 4.27 -14.50 -0.85
C VAL A 114 3.88 -15.20 0.45
N ARG A 115 3.03 -14.56 1.24
CA ARG A 115 2.56 -15.05 2.54
C ARG A 115 1.08 -15.38 2.57
N PHE A 116 0.26 -14.62 1.86
CA PHE A 116 -1.19 -14.84 1.82
C PHE A 116 -1.74 -14.72 0.41
N GLY A 117 -2.84 -15.42 0.17
CA GLY A 117 -3.61 -15.36 -1.05
C GLY A 117 -5.09 -15.31 -0.73
N GLU A 118 -5.84 -14.54 -1.50
CA GLU A 118 -7.30 -14.43 -1.37
C GLU A 118 -7.99 -15.11 -2.55
N ARG A 119 -9.10 -15.76 -2.28
CA ARG A 119 -9.95 -16.38 -3.30
C ARG A 119 -11.41 -16.02 -3.06
N VAL A 120 -12.05 -15.45 -4.07
CA VAL A 120 -13.49 -15.21 -4.05
C VAL A 120 -14.20 -16.52 -4.36
N ARG A 121 -15.15 -16.91 -3.51
CA ARG A 121 -15.98 -18.10 -3.70
C ARG A 121 -17.24 -17.76 -4.50
N GLN A 122 -17.97 -18.80 -4.92
CA GLN A 122 -19.18 -18.63 -5.74
C GLN A 122 -20.30 -17.88 -5.01
N ASP A 123 -20.34 -17.97 -3.68
CA ASP A 123 -21.29 -17.25 -2.82
C ASP A 123 -20.89 -15.79 -2.55
N GLY A 124 -19.75 -15.33 -3.09
CA GLY A 124 -19.21 -14.00 -2.87
C GLY A 124 -18.36 -13.86 -1.60
N SER A 125 -18.25 -14.89 -0.76
CA SER A 125 -17.31 -14.88 0.37
C SER A 125 -15.87 -14.86 -0.11
N ILE A 126 -14.96 -14.34 0.71
CA ILE A 126 -13.52 -14.37 0.46
C ILE A 126 -12.87 -15.37 1.41
N GLU A 127 -12.17 -16.33 0.83
CA GLU A 127 -11.25 -17.20 1.54
C GLU A 127 -9.86 -16.60 1.55
N VAL A 128 -9.29 -16.43 2.74
CA VAL A 128 -7.89 -16.04 2.92
C VAL A 128 -7.08 -17.29 3.29
N LEU A 129 -6.06 -17.57 2.49
CA LEU A 129 -5.17 -18.71 2.65
C LEU A 129 -3.77 -18.22 3.05
N LYS A 130 -3.16 -18.87 4.03
CA LYS A 130 -1.76 -18.65 4.43
C LYS A 130 -0.85 -19.63 3.72
N ARG A 131 0.26 -19.13 3.19
CA ARG A 131 1.31 -19.94 2.58
C ARG A 131 2.29 -20.43 3.65
N GLN A 132 2.49 -21.74 3.72
CA GLN A 132 3.44 -22.39 4.61
C GLN A 132 4.84 -22.43 3.98
N GLY A 133 5.87 -22.70 4.81
CA GLY A 133 7.27 -22.74 4.37
C GLY A 133 7.56 -23.84 3.33
N ASN A 134 6.79 -24.93 3.35
CA ASN A 134 6.83 -26.00 2.34
C ASN A 134 6.09 -25.63 1.03
N GLY A 135 5.44 -24.48 0.98
CA GLY A 135 4.68 -23.99 -0.17
C GLY A 135 3.19 -24.36 -0.20
N GLU A 136 2.71 -25.13 0.78
CA GLU A 136 1.29 -25.46 0.91
C GLU A 136 0.46 -24.24 1.34
N TRP A 137 -0.82 -24.24 0.96
CA TRP A 137 -1.79 -23.23 1.33
C TRP A 137 -2.76 -23.81 2.35
N VAL A 138 -2.89 -23.17 3.50
CA VAL A 138 -3.82 -23.56 4.56
C VAL A 138 -4.83 -22.46 4.84
N PRO A 139 -6.09 -22.78 5.20
CA PRO A 139 -7.07 -21.77 5.60
C PRO A 139 -6.54 -20.87 6.72
N PHE A 140 -6.76 -19.57 6.59
CA PHE A 140 -6.38 -18.58 7.60
C PHE A 140 -7.58 -17.81 8.12
N LEU A 141 -8.40 -17.29 7.20
CA LEU A 141 -9.57 -16.48 7.53
C LEU A 141 -10.64 -16.66 6.47
N GLU A 142 -11.89 -16.52 6.89
CA GLU A 142 -13.04 -16.38 6.00
C GLU A 142 -13.69 -15.02 6.24
N ILE A 143 -14.04 -14.36 5.14
CA ILE A 143 -14.76 -13.10 5.11
C ILE A 143 -16.10 -13.39 4.45
N PRO A 144 -17.22 -13.28 5.18
CA PRO A 144 -18.56 -13.47 4.63
C PRO A 144 -18.84 -12.50 3.48
N ALA A 145 -19.77 -12.87 2.59
CA ALA A 145 -20.08 -12.07 1.41
C ALA A 145 -20.57 -10.65 1.78
N GLU A 146 -21.34 -10.53 2.86
CA GLU A 146 -21.85 -9.28 3.40
C GLU A 146 -20.75 -8.31 3.87
N ASP A 147 -19.58 -8.83 4.25
CA ASP A 147 -18.44 -8.06 4.74
C ASP A 147 -17.34 -7.86 3.68
N SER A 148 -17.44 -8.57 2.55
CA SER A 148 -16.38 -8.68 1.53
C SER A 148 -15.96 -7.36 0.87
N LEU A 149 -16.83 -6.35 0.90
CA LEU A 149 -16.55 -5.02 0.34
C LEU A 149 -15.79 -4.10 1.29
N ALA A 150 -15.92 -4.33 2.60
CA ALA A 150 -15.33 -3.48 3.64
C ALA A 150 -14.21 -4.19 4.43
N THR A 151 -14.06 -5.50 4.26
CA THR A 151 -13.03 -6.31 4.92
C THR A 151 -11.97 -6.78 3.94
N HIS A 152 -10.70 -6.44 4.20
CA HIS A 152 -9.55 -6.91 3.42
C HIS A 152 -8.25 -6.84 4.21
N ILE A 153 -7.23 -7.60 3.78
CA ILE A 153 -5.86 -7.40 4.27
C ILE A 153 -5.37 -6.05 3.74
N ASP A 154 -5.05 -5.15 4.66
CA ASP A 154 -4.52 -3.83 4.37
C ASP A 154 -2.99 -3.81 4.42
N GLY A 155 -2.39 -4.61 5.31
CA GLY A 155 -0.94 -4.65 5.46
C GLY A 155 -0.40 -5.89 6.17
N LEU A 156 0.92 -6.03 6.16
CA LEU A 156 1.66 -7.05 6.91
C LEU A 156 2.84 -6.40 7.64
N SER A 157 3.11 -6.89 8.85
CA SER A 157 4.37 -6.60 9.54
C SER A 157 5.57 -7.00 8.67
N ALA A 158 6.73 -6.39 8.90
CA ALA A 158 7.90 -6.60 8.06
C ALA A 158 8.42 -8.05 8.10
N ASP A 159 8.19 -8.79 9.19
CA ASP A 159 8.46 -10.22 9.31
C ASP A 159 7.35 -11.12 8.74
N GLY A 160 6.17 -10.57 8.45
CA GLY A 160 5.01 -11.30 7.94
C GLY A 160 4.27 -12.13 9.00
N GLU A 161 4.58 -11.93 10.29
CA GLU A 161 3.97 -12.67 11.40
C GLU A 161 2.66 -12.04 11.91
N VAL A 162 2.36 -10.79 11.54
CA VAL A 162 1.09 -10.11 11.86
C VAL A 162 0.44 -9.61 10.58
N VAL A 163 -0.86 -9.90 10.47
CA VAL A 163 -1.73 -9.43 9.38
C VAL A 163 -2.59 -8.29 9.88
N PHE A 164 -2.58 -7.16 9.17
CA PHE A 164 -3.45 -6.02 9.48
C PHE A 164 -4.62 -5.99 8.51
N LEU A 165 -5.83 -5.92 9.04
CA LEU A 165 -7.06 -5.85 8.25
C LEU A 165 -7.77 -4.54 8.54
N LEU A 166 -8.30 -3.93 7.48
CA LEU A 166 -9.53 -3.15 7.61
C LEU A 166 -10.67 -4.17 7.64
N ASP A 167 -11.43 -4.21 8.73
CA ASP A 167 -12.36 -5.29 9.03
C ASP A 167 -13.69 -4.75 9.57
N SER A 168 -14.79 -5.11 8.91
CA SER A 168 -16.18 -4.75 9.27
C SER A 168 -16.91 -5.88 10.02
N ARG A 169 -16.31 -7.07 10.15
CA ARG A 169 -17.02 -8.25 10.66
C ARG A 169 -17.46 -8.08 12.10
N GLY A 170 -18.75 -8.32 12.35
CA GLY A 170 -19.37 -8.22 13.67
C GLY A 170 -19.48 -6.80 14.22
N ARG A 171 -19.45 -5.78 13.34
CA ARG A 171 -19.51 -4.35 13.71
C ARG A 171 -20.14 -3.53 12.58
N ASP A 172 -20.69 -2.37 12.92
CA ASP A 172 -21.29 -1.43 11.94
C ASP A 172 -20.22 -0.58 11.21
N ARG A 173 -19.04 -0.44 11.81
CA ARG A 173 -17.94 0.38 11.28
C ARG A 173 -16.66 -0.42 11.11
N THR A 174 -15.97 -0.19 9.99
CA THR A 174 -14.66 -0.79 9.73
C THR A 174 -13.66 -0.38 10.78
N ALA A 175 -12.99 -1.37 11.36
CA ALA A 175 -11.92 -1.20 12.35
C ALA A 175 -10.58 -1.62 11.74
N LEU A 176 -9.48 -1.06 12.25
CA LEU A 176 -8.16 -1.64 12.01
C LEU A 176 -7.92 -2.75 13.02
N VAL A 177 -7.63 -3.94 12.53
CA VAL A 177 -7.45 -5.16 13.33
C VAL A 177 -6.09 -5.77 13.02
N ALA A 178 -5.36 -6.19 14.06
CA ALA A 178 -4.18 -7.03 13.94
C ALA A 178 -4.55 -8.49 14.23
N ILE A 179 -4.09 -9.41 13.39
CA ILE A 179 -4.23 -10.85 13.59
C ILE A 179 -2.84 -11.48 13.60
N ASP A 180 -2.50 -12.18 14.68
CA ASP A 180 -1.29 -13.00 14.74
C ASP A 180 -1.41 -14.15 13.73
N ALA A 181 -0.46 -14.22 12.80
CA ALA A 181 -0.54 -15.14 11.67
C ALA A 181 -0.40 -16.62 12.07
N ARG A 182 0.05 -16.92 13.30
CA ARG A 182 0.30 -18.28 13.79
C ARG A 182 -0.86 -18.80 14.64
N THR A 183 -1.34 -17.95 15.54
CA THR A 183 -2.35 -18.28 16.55
C THR A 183 -3.76 -17.85 16.14
N VAL A 184 -3.87 -16.97 15.14
CA VAL A 184 -5.12 -16.37 14.66
C VAL A 184 -5.81 -15.53 15.75
N VAL A 185 -5.07 -15.15 16.79
CA VAL A 185 -5.54 -14.22 17.81
C VAL A 185 -5.70 -12.84 17.18
N SER A 186 -6.89 -12.28 17.33
CA SER A 186 -7.29 -10.99 16.77
C SER A 186 -7.31 -9.91 17.86
N THR A 187 -6.79 -8.72 17.55
CA THR A 187 -6.79 -7.54 18.43
C THR A 187 -7.21 -6.32 17.63
N VAL A 188 -8.21 -5.60 18.10
CA VAL A 188 -8.63 -4.32 17.51
C VAL A 188 -7.62 -3.24 17.89
N LEU A 189 -7.05 -2.56 16.89
CA LEU A 189 -6.07 -1.49 17.09
C LEU A 189 -6.70 -0.10 17.06
N ALA A 190 -7.69 0.11 16.20
CA ALA A 190 -8.40 1.38 16.11
C ALA A 190 -9.85 1.17 15.65
N THR A 191 -10.74 1.95 16.24
CA THR A 191 -12.14 2.10 15.84
C THR A 191 -12.51 3.58 15.86
N ASP A 192 -13.63 3.90 15.26
CA ASP A 192 -14.23 5.22 15.36
C ASP A 192 -15.74 5.07 15.59
N SER A 193 -16.32 5.98 16.37
CA SER A 193 -17.72 5.89 16.79
C SER A 193 -18.72 6.31 15.72
N GLU A 194 -18.30 7.03 14.68
CA GLU A 194 -19.22 7.55 13.66
C GLU A 194 -18.86 7.12 12.23
N ALA A 195 -17.59 6.83 11.94
CA ALA A 195 -17.12 6.55 10.58
C ALA A 195 -16.21 5.33 10.49
N ASP A 196 -16.03 4.84 9.28
CA ASP A 196 -15.13 3.72 8.99
C ASP A 196 -13.67 4.17 9.07
N ILE A 197 -12.82 3.33 9.66
CA ILE A 197 -11.38 3.43 9.44
C ILE A 197 -11.10 3.12 7.97
N ALA A 198 -10.45 4.04 7.27
CA ALA A 198 -10.21 3.94 5.82
C ALA A 198 -8.75 4.25 5.43
N GLU A 199 -7.93 4.75 6.35
CA GLU A 199 -6.52 5.02 6.09
C GLU A 199 -5.66 4.47 7.23
N VAL A 200 -4.50 3.91 6.88
CA VAL A 200 -3.51 3.42 7.83
C VAL A 200 -2.14 3.93 7.43
N VAL A 201 -1.41 4.49 8.38
CA VAL A 201 -0.02 4.91 8.21
C VAL A 201 0.87 3.83 8.81
N TYR A 202 1.66 3.19 7.97
CA TYR A 202 2.59 2.15 8.40
C TYR A 202 3.98 2.70 8.67
N ASP A 203 4.64 2.11 9.67
CA ASP A 203 6.07 2.23 9.85
C ASP A 203 6.80 1.53 8.69
N PRO A 204 7.63 2.25 7.92
CA PRO A 204 8.32 1.67 6.77
C PRO A 204 9.38 0.60 7.13
N ASP A 205 9.87 0.58 8.37
CA ASP A 205 10.91 -0.33 8.84
C ASP A 205 10.30 -1.59 9.47
N THR A 206 9.28 -1.42 10.31
CA THR A 206 8.67 -2.53 11.07
C THR A 206 7.41 -3.08 10.41
N GLY A 207 6.76 -2.32 9.53
CA GLY A 207 5.46 -2.66 8.94
C GLY A 207 4.29 -2.58 9.93
N TRP A 208 4.49 -2.05 11.14
CA TRP A 208 3.42 -1.85 12.12
C TRP A 208 2.66 -0.54 11.87
N PRO A 209 1.34 -0.50 12.09
CA PRO A 209 0.57 0.75 12.07
C PRO A 209 1.08 1.76 13.11
N LEU A 210 1.30 2.99 12.66
CA LEU A 210 1.63 4.14 13.50
C LEU A 210 0.37 4.90 13.91
N ALA A 211 -0.57 5.02 12.98
CA ALA A 211 -1.88 5.65 13.18
C ALA A 211 -2.86 5.14 12.12
N ALA A 212 -4.15 5.27 12.43
CA ALA A 212 -5.24 5.05 11.49
C ALA A 212 -6.13 6.29 11.40
N ALA A 213 -6.87 6.47 10.32
CA ALA A 213 -7.83 7.57 10.20
C ALA A 213 -9.23 7.07 9.83
N ALA A 214 -10.23 7.64 10.50
CA ALA A 214 -11.62 7.55 10.10
C ALA A 214 -11.98 8.72 9.17
N LEU A 215 -12.78 8.43 8.14
CA LEU A 215 -13.24 9.41 7.16
C LEU A 215 -14.71 9.76 7.39
N ALA A 216 -14.95 10.79 8.22
CA ALA A 216 -16.27 11.39 8.41
C ALA A 216 -16.40 12.67 7.55
N ALA A 217 -17.09 13.69 8.05
CA ALA A 217 -17.06 15.03 7.44
C ALA A 217 -15.65 15.63 7.39
N ARG A 218 -14.77 15.21 8.31
CA ARG A 218 -13.36 15.60 8.43
C ARG A 218 -12.55 14.35 8.80
N ARG A 219 -11.25 14.32 8.50
CA ARG A 219 -10.36 13.21 8.92
C ARG A 219 -10.19 13.21 10.43
N ARG A 220 -10.43 12.05 11.07
CA ARG A 220 -10.13 11.84 12.49
C ARG A 220 -9.03 10.81 12.63
N TRP A 221 -7.88 11.24 13.14
CA TRP A 221 -6.72 10.39 13.34
C TRP A 221 -6.72 9.73 14.71
N HIS A 222 -6.44 8.43 14.72
CA HIS A 222 -6.32 7.56 15.88
C HIS A 222 -4.88 7.04 15.95
N PRO A 223 -4.03 7.56 16.85
CA PRO A 223 -2.66 7.08 16.99
C PRO A 223 -2.62 5.68 17.60
N ILE A 224 -1.72 4.85 17.11
CA ILE A 224 -1.52 3.46 17.56
C ILE A 224 -0.14 3.32 18.24
N ASP A 225 0.88 3.95 17.66
CA ASP A 225 2.21 4.04 18.26
C ASP A 225 2.31 5.27 19.16
N GLU A 226 2.63 5.08 20.44
CA GLU A 226 2.73 6.16 21.43
C GLU A 226 3.76 7.23 21.06
N THR A 227 4.89 6.82 20.47
CA THR A 227 5.95 7.77 20.10
C THR A 227 5.58 8.61 18.87
N PHE A 228 4.71 8.08 18.02
CA PHE A 228 4.13 8.77 16.88
C PHE A 228 2.96 9.66 17.28
N ALA A 229 2.19 9.25 18.29
CA ALA A 229 1.03 9.99 18.81
C ALA A 229 1.38 11.44 19.16
N ALA A 230 2.50 11.66 19.86
CA ALA A 230 2.94 12.99 20.25
C ALA A 230 3.31 13.88 19.05
N ASP A 231 3.96 13.31 18.04
CA ASP A 231 4.30 14.04 16.82
C ASP A 231 3.04 14.36 16.01
N LEU A 232 2.11 13.41 15.89
CA LEU A 232 0.83 13.59 15.20
C LEU A 232 -0.05 14.66 15.85
N ALA A 233 -0.20 14.62 17.18
CA ALA A 233 -1.00 15.60 17.92
C ALA A 233 -0.54 17.03 17.64
N ARG A 234 0.78 17.27 17.71
CA ARG A 234 1.35 18.58 17.36
C ARG A 234 1.08 18.98 15.92
N GLN A 235 1.17 18.05 14.96
CA GLN A 235 0.90 18.39 13.56
C GLN A 235 -0.59 18.68 13.31
N LEU A 236 -1.50 18.05 14.06
CA LEU A 236 -2.93 18.38 14.03
C LEU A 236 -3.21 19.77 14.62
N GLU A 237 -2.55 20.13 15.73
CA GLU A 237 -2.60 21.49 16.27
C GLU A 237 -2.07 22.52 15.26
N ASP A 238 -0.90 22.26 14.68
CA ASP A 238 -0.25 23.10 13.66
C ASP A 238 -1.07 23.19 12.35
N ALA A 239 -1.99 22.27 12.10
CA ALA A 239 -2.88 22.29 10.94
C ALA A 239 -4.04 23.28 11.12
N ALA A 240 -4.26 23.80 12.33
CA ALA A 240 -5.23 24.85 12.65
C ALA A 240 -6.64 24.60 12.07
N GLY A 241 -7.09 23.34 12.09
CA GLY A 241 -8.41 22.96 11.60
C GLY A 241 -8.50 22.71 10.09
N LEU A 242 -7.37 22.61 9.37
CA LEU A 242 -7.29 22.03 8.02
C LEU A 242 -7.29 20.49 8.09
N ASP A 243 -7.72 19.83 7.02
CA ASP A 243 -7.67 18.36 6.97
C ASP A 243 -6.24 17.90 6.73
N LEU A 244 -5.70 17.17 7.71
CA LEU A 244 -4.35 16.64 7.67
C LEU A 244 -4.35 15.26 7.02
N VAL A 245 -3.56 15.10 5.97
CA VAL A 245 -3.26 13.82 5.31
C VAL A 245 -1.78 13.52 5.50
N ILE A 246 -1.46 12.33 6.01
CA ILE A 246 -0.08 11.84 6.10
C ILE A 246 0.23 11.15 4.78
N VAL A 247 1.06 11.79 3.96
CA VAL A 247 1.43 11.28 2.62
C VAL A 247 2.49 10.18 2.75
N GLY A 248 3.36 10.27 3.75
CA GLY A 248 4.36 9.24 3.98
C GLY A 248 5.27 9.52 5.16
N VAL A 249 5.91 8.45 5.64
CA VAL A 249 6.87 8.47 6.74
C VAL A 249 8.18 7.88 6.25
N SER A 250 9.30 8.53 6.54
CA SER A 250 10.62 8.04 6.16
C SER A 250 11.12 6.95 7.11
N ALA A 251 12.13 6.19 6.68
CA ALA A 251 12.87 5.28 7.56
C ALA A 251 13.34 5.99 8.85
N GLY A 252 13.37 5.23 9.94
CA GLY A 252 13.60 5.69 11.31
C GLY A 252 12.58 6.72 11.81
N ARG A 253 11.44 6.86 11.12
CA ARG A 253 10.41 7.89 11.37
C ARG A 253 10.99 9.31 11.41
N ARG A 254 12.08 9.56 10.66
CA ARG A 254 12.84 10.82 10.74
C ARG A 254 12.08 11.99 10.15
N ARG A 255 11.26 11.73 9.12
CA ARG A 255 10.46 12.73 8.44
C ARG A 255 9.04 12.22 8.21
N MET A 256 8.08 13.13 8.31
CA MET A 256 6.69 12.92 7.91
C MET A 256 6.36 13.95 6.82
N VAL A 257 5.83 13.48 5.69
CA VAL A 257 5.30 14.34 4.64
C VAL A 257 3.80 14.47 4.88
N ILE A 258 3.33 15.71 4.96
CA ILE A 258 1.97 16.07 5.35
C ILE A 258 1.38 16.92 4.25
N ARG A 259 0.14 16.62 3.85
CA ARG A 259 -0.66 17.45 2.98
C ARG A 259 -1.83 17.99 3.78
N LEU A 260 -1.97 19.31 3.82
CA LEU A 260 -3.11 19.98 4.43
C LEU A 260 -4.10 20.34 3.33
N GLU A 261 -5.36 19.97 3.54
CA GLU A 261 -6.45 20.17 2.60
C GLU A 261 -7.48 21.15 3.18
N ALA A 262 -8.04 21.98 2.30
CA ALA A 262 -9.18 22.86 2.55
C ALA A 262 -10.17 22.72 1.39
N SER A 263 -11.44 22.99 1.63
CA SER A 263 -12.46 22.97 0.57
C SER A 263 -12.39 24.20 -0.36
N ASP A 264 -11.78 25.28 0.10
CA ASP A 264 -11.78 26.60 -0.51
C ASP A 264 -10.36 27.15 -0.80
N ALA A 265 -9.33 26.33 -0.64
CA ALA A 265 -7.94 26.70 -0.92
C ALA A 265 -7.11 25.53 -1.47
N PRO A 266 -6.04 25.82 -2.24
CA PRO A 266 -5.11 24.78 -2.69
C PRO A 266 -4.47 24.01 -1.53
N ALA A 267 -4.22 22.72 -1.73
CA ALA A 267 -3.55 21.90 -0.74
C ALA A 267 -2.12 22.41 -0.46
N GLN A 268 -1.71 22.36 0.81
CA GLN A 268 -0.39 22.77 1.25
C GLN A 268 0.44 21.53 1.60
N LEU A 269 1.67 21.45 1.08
CA LEU A 269 2.57 20.34 1.39
C LEU A 269 3.59 20.79 2.46
N ARG A 270 3.81 19.93 3.46
CA ARG A 270 4.73 20.18 4.56
C ARG A 270 5.59 18.95 4.80
N VAL A 271 6.79 19.17 5.32
CA VAL A 271 7.68 18.12 5.82
C VAL A 271 8.02 18.43 7.27
N PHE A 272 7.63 17.52 8.15
CA PHE A 272 8.03 17.54 9.55
C PHE A 272 9.31 16.73 9.75
N ASP A 273 10.38 17.35 10.26
CA ASP A 273 11.64 16.71 10.65
C ASP A 273 11.61 16.43 12.16
N ARG A 274 11.55 15.15 12.52
CA ARG A 274 11.42 14.68 13.90
C ARG A 274 12.64 15.02 14.76
N GLY A 275 13.84 14.86 14.21
CA GLY A 275 15.10 15.12 14.92
C GLY A 275 15.29 16.59 15.26
N ARG A 276 14.86 17.48 14.36
CA ARG A 276 14.89 18.94 14.58
C ARG A 276 13.64 19.49 15.23
N ARG A 277 12.60 18.66 15.38
CA ARG A 277 11.25 19.04 15.80
C ARG A 277 10.71 20.25 15.02
N ARG A 278 11.00 20.33 13.73
CA ARG A 278 10.65 21.48 12.87
C ARG A 278 9.82 21.04 11.69
N THR A 279 8.78 21.82 11.38
CA THR A 279 7.97 21.64 10.17
C THR A 279 8.33 22.71 9.15
N LEU A 280 8.55 22.29 7.91
CA LEU A 280 8.84 23.14 6.75
C LEU A 280 7.67 23.05 5.77
N GLN A 281 7.22 24.17 5.24
CA GLN A 281 6.30 24.19 4.09
C GLN A 281 7.13 24.08 2.81
N LEU A 282 6.67 23.23 1.88
CA LEU A 282 7.28 23.02 0.56
C LEU A 282 6.72 23.98 -0.48
#